data_AF-A0A800AQY6-F1
#
_entry.id   AF-A0A800AQY6-F1
#
_cell.length_a   1.000
_cell.length_b   1.000
_cell.length_c   1.000
_cell.angle_alpha   90.00
_cell.angle_beta   90.00
_cell.angle_gamma   90.00
#
_symmetry.space_group_name_H-M   'P 1'
#
loop_
_entity.id
_entity.type
_entity.pdbx_description
1 polymer ?
#
loop_
_entity_poly.entity_id
_entity_poly.type
_entity_poly.pdbx_seq_one_letter_code
_entity_poly.pdbx_strand_id
1 'polypeptide(L)' 'MTLIVKTITRLTVGLILLYGIYITLHGHISPGGGFAGGVIITLSFIHLVLAFGKDEALKRISKAAVSIFESMGA' A
#
# COMPACT_ATOMS: atom_id res chain seq x y z
N MET A 1 -9.35 8.01 -15.33
CA MET A 1 -7.88 8.17 -15.55
C MET A 1 -7.46 7.60 -16.88
N THR A 2 -6.42 8.18 -17.48
CA THR A 2 -5.87 7.79 -18.78
C THR A 2 -5.20 6.41 -18.72
N LEU A 3 -5.00 5.78 -19.89
CA LEU A 3 -4.31 4.49 -20.02
C LEU A 3 -2.88 4.54 -19.46
N ILE A 4 -2.19 5.66 -19.69
CA ILE A 4 -0.82 5.90 -19.22
C ILE A 4 -0.79 5.87 -17.68
N VAL A 5 -1.65 6.63 -17.01
CA VAL A 5 -1.72 6.68 -15.54
C VAL A 5 -2.01 5.29 -14.97
N LYS A 6 -3.01 4.58 -15.51
CA LYS A 6 -3.34 3.22 -15.05
C LYS A 6 -2.18 2.24 -15.21
N THR A 7 -1.43 2.36 -16.32
CA THR A 7 -0.30 1.49 -16.61
C THR A 7 0.87 1.76 -15.67
N ILE A 8 1.22 3.03 -15.45
CA ILE A 8 2.28 3.43 -14.52
C ILE A 8 1.91 3.02 -13.10
N THR A 9 0.68 3.32 -12.64
CA THR A 9 0.22 2.96 -11.30
C THR A 9 0.30 1.46 -11.04
N ARG A 10 -0.02 0.62 -12.03
CA ARG A 10 0.09 -0.84 -11.90
C ARG A 10 1.53 -1.31 -11.69
N LEU A 11 2.52 -0.60 -12.25
CA LEU A 11 3.94 -0.90 -12.05
C LEU A 11 4.44 -0.33 -10.72
N THR A 12 4.11 0.92 -10.41
CA THR A 12 4.64 1.63 -9.23
C THR A 12 4.04 1.15 -7.93
N VAL A 13 2.79 0.67 -7.91
CA VAL A 13 2.15 0.23 -6.66
C VAL A 13 2.95 -0.86 -5.95
N GLY A 14 3.47 -1.84 -6.69
CA GLY A 14 4.28 -2.91 -6.13
C GLY A 14 5.61 -2.40 -5.55
N LEU A 15 6.23 -1.43 -6.23
CA LEU A 15 7.46 -0.79 -5.77
C LEU A 15 7.24 0.03 -4.49
N ILE A 16 6.14 0.80 -4.42
CA ILE A 16 5.77 1.59 -3.23
C ILE A 16 5.49 0.65 -2.06
N LEU A 17 4.79 -0.47 -2.30
CA LEU A 17 4.49 -1.46 -1.27
C LEU A 17 5.79 -2.10 -0.71
N LEU A 18 6.69 -2.53 -1.60
CA LEU A 18 8.00 -3.08 -1.21
C LEU A 18 8.81 -2.07 -0.41
N TYR A 19 8.79 -0.79 -0.82
CA TYR A 19 9.48 0.27 -0.10
C TYR A 19 8.89 0.52 1.29
N GLY A 20 7.57 0.50 1.43
CA GLY A 20 6.91 0.62 2.73
C GLY A 20 7.30 -0.51 3.68
N ILE A 21 7.35 -1.75 3.19
CA ILE A 21 7.83 -2.93 3.95
C ILE A 21 9.29 -2.73 4.37
N TYR A 22 10.16 -2.28 3.45
CA TYR A 22 11.56 -2.00 3.76
C TYR A 22 11.71 -0.99 4.91
N ILE A 23 10.98 0.13 4.85
CA ILE A 23 10.99 1.17 5.89
C ILE A 23 10.46 0.66 7.23
N THR A 24 9.43 -0.18 7.22
CA THR A 24 8.93 -0.83 8.43
C THR A 24 10.00 -1.72 9.08
N LEU A 25 10.69 -2.55 8.30
CA LEU A 25 11.69 -3.49 8.81
C LEU A 25 13.01 -2.82 9.25
N HIS A 26 13.45 -1.78 8.52
CA HIS A 26 14.72 -1.10 8.77
C HIS A 26 14.61 0.15 9.65
N GLY A 27 13.48 0.33 10.36
CA GLY A 27 13.26 1.48 11.24
C GLY A 27 14.22 1.57 12.44
N HIS A 28 14.98 0.50 12.72
CA HIS A 28 16.01 0.47 13.76
C HIS A 28 17.38 0.97 13.30
N ILE A 29 17.65 0.97 11.98
CA ILE A 29 18.93 1.39 11.37
C ILE A 29 18.78 2.74 10.67
N SER A 30 17.62 2.95 10.04
CA SER A 30 17.33 4.13 9.21
C SER A 30 16.15 4.91 9.78
N PRO A 31 16.05 6.24 9.51
CA PRO A 31 14.87 7.01 9.89
C PRO A 31 13.61 6.39 9.28
N GLY A 32 12.63 6.04 10.11
CA GLY A 32 11.46 5.30 9.67
C GLY A 32 10.74 4.58 10.79
N GLY A 33 10.38 3.32 10.58
CA GLY A 33 9.68 2.47 11.54
C GLY A 33 8.26 2.10 11.12
N GLY A 34 7.55 1.43 12.03
CA GLY A 34 6.24 0.84 11.76
C GLY A 34 5.19 1.84 11.28
N PHE A 35 5.11 3.03 11.91
CA PHE A 35 4.15 4.05 11.53
C PHE A 35 4.42 4.62 10.14
N ALA A 36 5.64 5.10 9.88
CA ALA A 36 6.01 5.67 8.59
C ALA A 36 5.88 4.66 7.44
N GLY A 37 6.35 3.43 7.63
CA GLY A 37 6.20 2.36 6.66
C GLY A 37 4.75 1.95 6.44
N GLY A 38 3.93 1.90 7.50
CA GLY A 38 2.49 1.65 7.41
C GLY A 38 1.74 2.72 6.61
N VAL A 39 2.11 3.99 6.76
CA VAL A 39 1.56 5.09 5.94
C VAL A 39 1.92 4.90 4.47
N ILE A 40 3.18 4.57 4.15
CA ILE A 40 3.61 4.30 2.76
C ILE A 40 2.83 3.12 2.16
N ILE A 41 2.67 2.03 2.91
CA ILE A 41 1.87 0.88 2.50
C ILE A 41 0.43 1.31 2.20
N THR A 42 -0.19 2.09 3.08
CA THR A 42 -1.55 2.62 2.89
C THR A 42 -1.66 3.51 1.65
N LEU A 43 -0.66 4.37 1.41
CA LEU A 43 -0.61 5.23 0.23
C LEU A 43 -0.52 4.44 -1.07
N SER A 44 0.09 3.24 -1.08
CA SER A 44 0.08 2.36 -2.25
C SER A 44 -1.34 1.93 -2.64
N PHE A 45 -2.19 1.62 -1.65
CA PHE A 45 -3.60 1.29 -1.90
C PHE A 45 -4.42 2.52 -2.31
N ILE A 46 -4.16 3.69 -1.72
CA ILE A 46 -4.77 4.95 -2.16
C ILE A 46 -4.38 5.25 -3.61
N HIS A 47 -3.14 4.97 -4.01
CA HIS A 47 -2.69 5.14 -5.38
C HIS A 47 -3.52 4.31 -6.37
N LEU A 48 -3.87 3.05 -6.01
CA LEU A 48 -4.79 2.22 -6.79
C LEU A 48 -6.20 2.81 -6.85
N VAL A 49 -6.73 3.31 -5.72
CA VAL A 49 -8.06 3.95 -5.66
C VAL A 49 -8.12 5.16 -6.59
N LEU A 50 -7.07 5.99 -6.63
CA LEU A 50 -7.01 7.18 -7.49
C LEU A 50 -6.94 6.82 -8.98
N ALA A 51 -6.21 5.75 -9.34
CA ALA A 51 -6.03 5.35 -10.74
C ALA A 51 -7.21 4.54 -11.31
N PHE A 52 -7.81 3.65 -10.51
CA PHE A 52 -8.81 2.67 -10.96
C PHE A 52 -10.23 2.92 -10.40
N GLY A 53 -10.37 3.81 -9.42
CA GLY A 53 -11.63 4.05 -8.71
C GLY A 53 -11.79 3.15 -7.49
N LYS A 54 -12.64 3.59 -6.56
CA LYS A 54 -12.88 2.94 -5.26
C LYS A 54 -13.36 1.50 -5.41
N ASP A 55 -14.34 1.24 -6.26
CA ASP A 55 -14.97 -0.07 -6.36
C ASP A 55 -14.02 -1.15 -6.90
N GLU A 56 -13.20 -0.78 -7.89
CA GLU A 56 -12.21 -1.69 -8.47
C GLU A 56 -11.02 -1.93 -7.53
N ALA A 57 -10.60 -0.90 -6.78
CA ALA A 57 -9.54 -1.04 -5.80
C ALA A 57 -10.00 -1.88 -4.59
N LEU A 58 -11.23 -1.67 -4.09
CA LEU A 58 -11.77 -2.44 -2.96
C LEU A 58 -12.01 -3.91 -3.30
N LYS A 59 -12.35 -4.25 -4.56
CA LYS A 59 -12.42 -5.65 -5.00
C LYS A 59 -11.10 -6.40 -4.87
N ARG A 60 -9.97 -5.69 -4.92
CA ARG A 60 -8.62 -6.26 -4.79
C ARG A 60 -8.18 -6.41 -3.34
N ILE A 61 -8.92 -5.84 -2.39
CA ILE A 61 -8.63 -5.89 -0.96
C ILE A 61 -9.58 -6.89 -0.30
N SER A 62 -9.04 -8.02 0.16
CA SER A 62 -9.83 -9.00 0.92
C SER A 62 -10.15 -8.47 2.32
N LYS A 63 -11.44 -8.42 2.68
CA LYS A 63 -11.88 -8.06 4.04
C LYS A 63 -11.29 -8.98 5.11
N ALA A 64 -11.13 -10.27 4.80
CA ALA A 64 -10.53 -11.24 5.72
C ALA A 64 -9.05 -10.92 5.98
N ALA A 65 -8.30 -10.56 4.93
CA ALA A 65 -6.91 -10.16 5.09
C ALA A 65 -6.80 -8.90 5.96
N VAL A 66 -7.62 -7.88 5.70
CA VAL A 66 -7.63 -6.65 6.51
C VAL A 66 -7.91 -6.95 7.98
N SER A 67 -8.91 -7.78 8.29
CA SER A 67 -9.25 -8.14 9.66
C SER A 67 -8.14 -8.90 10.39
N ILE A 68 -7.44 -9.81 9.69
CA ILE A 68 -6.27 -10.50 10.25
C ILE A 68 -5.13 -9.51 10.52
N PHE A 69 -4.83 -8.63 9.56
CA PHE A 69 -3.78 -7.62 9.71
C PHE A 69 -4.07 -6.64 10.85
N GLU A 70 -5.32 -6.22 11.01
CA GLU A 70 -5.77 -5.38 12.12
C GLU A 70 -5.58 -6.10 13.46
N SER A 71 -5.97 -7.38 13.53
CA SER A 71 -5.84 -8.19 14.76
C SER A 71 -4.38 -8.48 15.13
N MET A 72 -3.47 -8.51 14.16
CA MET A 72 -2.03 -8.68 14.40
C MET A 72 -1.33 -7.41 14.89
N GLY A 73 -1.91 -6.24 14.61
CA GLY A 73 -1.34 -4.94 14.98
C GLY A 73 -1.75 -4.44 16.36
N ALA A 74 -2.76 -5.08 16.97
CA ALA A 74 -3.29 -4.77 18.31
C ALA A 74 -2.52 -5.45 19.44
#